data_AF-A0A929EEC7-F1
#
_entry.id   AF-A0A929EEC7-F1
#
_cell.length_a   1.000
_cell.length_b   1.000
_cell.length_c   1.000
_cell.angle_alpha   90.00
_cell.angle_beta   90.00
_cell.angle_gamma   90.00
#
_symmetry.space_group_name_H-M   'P 1'
#
loop_
_entity.id
_entity.type
_entity.pdbx_description
1 polymer ?
#
loop_
_entity_poly.entity_id
_entity_poly.type
_entity_poly.pdbx_seq_one_letter_code
_entity_poly.pdbx_strand_id
1 'polypeptide(L)'
;MLKENLFAGIIFATSIIISTSCFAGWQDALKQADDLLKGSTGTTDAVSVGSSLSNDKVSQGLKEALDVGVANAITMLGKDGGFLNDQAVKIMLPDEMKTVDKLLRAAGQDKVMDDFVTSMNRAAEQAVPQVSDIFVDEISKMSLRDAQGILAGSDTAATDYFRKNTSAELTQLIKPHVNTAMEQTQVTNYYKSLTSMVKQYDSFGLMKSYLGDTA
;
A
#
# COMPACT_ATOMS: atom_id res chain seq x y z
N MET A 1 43.24 37.49 -8.34
CA MET A 1 44.65 37.85 -8.07
C MET A 1 44.63 38.81 -6.89
N LEU A 2 44.91 38.32 -5.66
CA LEU A 2 46.16 38.57 -4.89
C LEU A 2 46.32 40.07 -4.56
N LYS A 3 46.44 40.59 -3.34
CA LYS A 3 46.75 40.21 -1.94
C LYS A 3 46.07 41.32 -1.08
N GLU A 4 45.83 41.22 0.23
CA GLU A 4 46.84 41.46 1.27
C GLU A 4 46.24 41.19 2.65
N ASN A 5 46.94 40.36 3.43
CA ASN A 5 46.87 40.31 4.88
C ASN A 5 48.05 41.14 5.40
N LEU A 6 47.84 42.05 6.36
CA LEU A 6 48.91 42.37 7.30
C LEU A 6 48.38 42.82 8.66
N PHE A 7 48.79 42.04 9.65
CA PHE A 7 48.76 42.27 11.09
C PHE A 7 49.28 43.65 11.51
N ALA A 8 48.63 44.27 12.50
CA ALA A 8 49.27 44.93 13.65
C ALA A 8 48.22 45.63 14.54
N GLY A 9 48.18 45.32 15.83
CA GLY A 9 47.40 46.09 16.80
C GLY A 9 47.09 45.34 18.09
N ILE A 10 48.10 45.13 18.92
CA ILE A 10 48.05 44.45 20.21
C ILE A 10 47.57 45.46 21.30
N ILE A 11 47.00 44.94 22.39
CA ILE A 11 47.14 45.38 23.81
C ILE A 11 45.90 46.03 24.48
N PHE A 12 45.37 45.26 25.44
CA PHE A 12 44.74 45.64 26.73
C PHE A 12 43.70 46.78 26.78
N ALA A 13 42.49 46.44 27.21
CA ALA A 13 41.96 46.96 28.48
C ALA A 13 40.63 46.28 28.83
N THR A 14 40.64 45.65 30.00
CA THR A 14 39.51 45.26 30.84
C THR A 14 38.39 46.29 30.90
N SER A 15 37.15 45.90 30.58
CA SER A 15 35.93 46.39 31.27
C SER A 15 34.70 45.58 30.81
N ILE A 16 34.50 44.41 31.42
CA ILE A 16 33.17 43.77 31.43
C ILE A 16 32.40 44.43 32.58
N ILE A 17 31.54 45.37 32.24
CA ILE A 17 30.47 45.86 33.12
C ILE A 17 29.20 45.13 32.68
N ILE A 18 28.94 43.98 33.29
CA ILE A 18 27.62 43.35 33.27
C ILE A 18 26.83 44.04 34.40
N SER A 19 26.04 45.05 34.04
CA SER A 19 24.96 45.50 34.92
C SER A 19 23.86 44.44 34.95
N THR A 20 23.69 43.89 36.14
CA THR A 20 22.59 43.07 36.61
C THR A 20 21.25 43.79 36.49
N SER A 21 20.38 43.32 35.61
CA SER A 21 18.95 43.22 35.92
C SER A 21 18.71 41.82 36.49
N CYS A 22 18.43 41.76 37.79
CA CYS A 22 18.13 40.53 38.50
C CYS A 22 16.90 39.86 37.87
N PHE A 23 17.07 38.63 37.36
CA PHE A 23 15.95 37.73 37.13
C PHE A 23 15.89 36.78 38.32
N ALA A 24 15.39 37.29 39.46
CA ALA A 24 15.22 36.55 40.72
C ALA A 24 13.98 35.62 40.71
N GLY A 25 13.56 35.13 39.54
CA GLY A 25 12.34 34.34 39.39
C GLY A 25 12.56 32.86 39.06
N TRP A 26 13.77 32.48 38.64
CA TRP A 26 13.99 31.12 38.13
C TRP A 26 14.26 30.10 39.24
N GLN A 27 14.84 30.53 40.37
CA GLN A 27 15.08 29.65 41.51
C GLN A 27 13.79 29.33 42.29
N ASP A 28 12.84 30.28 42.35
CA ASP A 28 11.50 30.04 42.93
C ASP A 28 10.62 29.21 41.99
N ALA A 29 10.71 29.41 40.66
CA ALA A 29 10.05 28.53 39.69
C ALA A 29 10.58 27.09 39.77
N LEU A 30 11.87 26.90 40.03
CA LEU A 30 12.47 25.58 40.20
C LEU A 30 12.06 24.91 41.52
N LYS A 31 11.94 25.69 42.60
CA LYS A 31 11.44 25.19 43.89
C LYS A 31 9.95 24.87 43.85
N GLN A 32 9.15 25.68 43.17
CA GLN A 32 7.73 25.42 42.97
C GLN A 32 7.51 24.18 42.09
N ALA A 33 8.38 23.92 41.11
CA ALA A 33 8.38 22.68 40.35
C ALA A 33 8.79 21.44 41.18
N ASP A 34 9.78 21.57 42.08
CA ASP A 34 10.20 20.51 42.99
C ASP A 34 9.12 20.19 44.06
N ASP A 35 8.41 21.22 44.55
CA ASP A 35 7.33 21.07 45.55
C ASP A 35 6.04 20.53 44.92
N LEU A 36 5.77 20.83 43.64
CA LEU A 36 4.69 20.17 42.87
C LEU A 36 5.03 18.72 42.52
N LEU A 37 6.31 18.37 42.35
CA LEU A 37 6.74 16.98 42.18
C LEU A 37 6.73 16.19 43.49
N LYS A 38 7.04 16.82 44.62
CA LYS A 38 7.02 16.19 45.96
C LYS A 38 5.64 16.19 46.62
N GLY A 39 4.77 17.15 46.29
CA GLY A 39 3.37 17.15 46.70
C GLY A 39 2.51 16.05 46.05
N SER A 40 3.06 15.38 45.03
CA SER A 40 2.42 14.24 44.34
C SER A 40 3.06 12.88 44.66
N THR A 41 3.85 12.76 45.74
CA THR A 41 4.27 11.45 46.27
C THR A 41 3.25 10.91 47.26
N GLY A 42 2.07 10.57 46.74
CA GLY A 42 0.96 10.08 47.56
C GLY A 42 -0.19 9.42 46.79
N THR A 43 0.05 8.90 45.59
CA THR A 43 -0.72 7.80 44.95
C THR A 43 0.11 7.33 43.76
N THR A 44 0.70 6.15 43.90
CA THR A 44 1.45 5.46 42.84
C THR A 44 0.46 4.91 41.82
N ASP A 45 -0.03 5.76 40.92
CA ASP A 45 -0.54 5.36 39.62
C ASP A 45 0.31 6.07 38.57
N ALA A 46 1.44 5.44 38.22
CA ALA A 46 2.27 5.83 37.11
C ALA A 46 1.49 5.59 35.81
N VAL A 47 0.68 6.57 35.43
CA VAL A 47 -0.05 6.55 34.16
C VAL A 47 0.96 6.72 33.02
N SER A 48 1.03 5.70 32.18
CA SER A 48 1.77 5.58 30.91
C SER A 48 1.31 6.54 29.80
N VAL A 49 0.86 7.76 30.15
CA VAL A 49 0.23 8.70 29.21
C VAL A 49 1.19 9.13 28.09
N GLY A 50 2.49 9.28 28.38
CA GLY A 50 3.47 9.75 27.39
C GLY A 50 3.74 8.75 26.24
N SER A 51 3.84 7.45 26.55
CA SER A 51 4.02 6.41 25.54
C SER A 51 2.72 6.11 24.79
N SER A 52 1.55 6.19 25.46
CA SER A 52 0.25 6.04 24.81
C SER A 52 -0.04 7.17 23.81
N LEU A 53 0.17 8.44 24.20
CA LEU A 53 -0.02 9.58 23.29
C LEU A 53 0.94 9.51 22.09
N SER A 54 2.17 9.04 22.30
CA SER A 54 3.13 8.82 21.21
C SER A 54 2.66 7.70 20.26
N ASN A 55 2.16 6.59 20.80
CA ASN A 55 1.66 5.47 20.00
C ASN A 55 0.43 5.86 19.19
N ASP A 56 -0.49 6.65 19.78
CA ASP A 56 -1.68 7.14 19.09
C ASP A 56 -1.28 8.05 17.91
N LYS A 57 -0.32 8.97 18.11
CA LYS A 57 0.19 9.83 17.03
C LYS A 57 0.90 9.07 15.92
N VAL A 58 1.70 8.05 16.27
CA VAL A 58 2.35 7.18 15.29
C VAL A 58 1.30 6.42 14.46
N SER A 59 0.26 5.89 15.11
CA SER A 59 -0.82 5.18 14.41
C SER A 59 -1.65 6.09 13.51
N GLN A 60 -1.93 7.31 13.95
CA GLN A 60 -2.65 8.30 13.15
C GLN A 60 -1.83 8.71 11.93
N GLY A 61 -0.51 8.92 12.11
CA GLY A 61 0.41 9.21 11.01
C GLY A 61 0.51 8.05 10.00
N LEU A 62 0.53 6.81 10.48
CA LEU A 62 0.51 5.64 9.60
C LEU A 62 -0.79 5.55 8.80
N LYS A 63 -1.94 5.73 9.45
CA LYS A 63 -3.25 5.72 8.78
C LYS A 63 -3.34 6.79 7.70
N GLU A 64 -2.90 8.01 8.00
CA GLU A 64 -2.85 9.11 7.04
C GLU A 64 -1.95 8.76 5.84
N ALA A 65 -0.76 8.21 6.10
CA ALA A 65 0.15 7.80 5.05
C ALA A 65 -0.43 6.67 4.17
N LEU A 66 -1.16 5.73 4.78
CA LEU A 66 -1.86 4.68 4.05
C LEU A 66 -3.02 5.25 3.23
N ASP A 67 -3.78 6.19 3.76
CA ASP A 67 -4.90 6.82 3.05
C ASP A 67 -4.41 7.57 1.81
N VAL A 68 -3.38 8.41 1.98
CA VAL A 68 -2.71 9.12 0.88
C VAL A 68 -2.07 8.13 -0.10
N GLY A 69 -1.45 7.06 0.39
CA GLY A 69 -0.83 6.02 -0.45
C GLY A 69 -1.85 5.29 -1.33
N VAL A 70 -2.98 4.90 -0.74
CA VAL A 70 -4.10 4.26 -1.44
C VAL A 70 -4.71 5.24 -2.45
N ALA A 71 -5.00 6.48 -2.06
CA ALA A 71 -5.57 7.48 -2.96
C ALA A 71 -4.67 7.73 -4.19
N ASN A 72 -3.36 7.80 -3.98
CA ASN A 72 -2.38 7.92 -5.06
C ASN A 72 -2.35 6.68 -5.95
N ALA A 73 -2.32 5.47 -5.36
CA ALA A 73 -2.33 4.22 -6.11
C ALA A 73 -3.58 4.11 -6.99
N ILE A 74 -4.75 4.42 -6.45
CA ILE A 74 -6.02 4.42 -7.17
C ILE A 74 -6.01 5.44 -8.32
N THR A 75 -5.50 6.64 -8.06
CA THR A 75 -5.36 7.67 -9.11
C THR A 75 -4.40 7.25 -10.21
N MET A 76 -3.29 6.61 -9.85
CA MET A 76 -2.28 6.12 -10.80
C MET A 76 -2.79 4.95 -11.63
N LEU A 77 -3.55 4.04 -11.02
CA LEU A 77 -4.00 2.79 -11.63
C LEU A 77 -5.36 2.90 -12.33
N GLY A 78 -6.21 3.84 -11.90
CA GLY A 78 -7.54 4.05 -12.49
C GLY A 78 -7.54 4.90 -13.77
N LYS A 79 -6.40 5.48 -14.15
CA LYS A 79 -6.26 6.26 -15.39
C LYS A 79 -6.11 5.36 -16.61
N ASP A 80 -6.28 5.94 -17.79
CA ASP A 80 -6.00 5.25 -19.05
C ASP A 80 -4.55 4.79 -19.16
N GLY A 81 -4.38 3.48 -19.37
CA GLY A 81 -3.09 2.82 -19.39
C GLY A 81 -2.41 2.69 -18.02
N GLY A 82 -3.12 2.95 -16.91
CA GLY A 82 -2.60 2.79 -15.55
C GLY A 82 -2.17 1.35 -15.24
N PHE A 83 -2.84 0.36 -15.80
CA PHE A 83 -2.41 -1.04 -15.74
C PHE A 83 -1.68 -1.45 -17.01
N LEU A 84 -2.21 -1.07 -18.19
CA LEU A 84 -1.72 -1.63 -19.45
C LEU A 84 -0.27 -1.25 -19.77
N ASN A 85 0.16 -0.05 -19.37
CA ASN A 85 1.48 0.51 -19.69
C ASN A 85 2.52 0.28 -18.58
N ASP A 86 2.11 -0.17 -17.39
CA ASP A 86 3.01 -0.44 -16.28
C ASP A 86 3.24 -1.95 -16.14
N GLN A 87 4.45 -2.40 -16.47
CA GLN A 87 4.81 -3.82 -16.45
C GLN A 87 4.73 -4.46 -15.05
N ALA A 88 4.86 -3.67 -13.97
CA ALA A 88 4.80 -4.20 -12.60
C ALA A 88 3.37 -4.58 -12.18
N VAL A 89 2.35 -3.94 -12.77
CA VAL A 89 0.94 -4.13 -12.39
C VAL A 89 0.07 -4.63 -13.53
N LYS A 90 0.58 -4.66 -14.77
CA LYS A 90 -0.13 -5.14 -15.95
C LYS A 90 -0.73 -6.51 -15.70
N ILE A 91 -2.04 -6.61 -15.94
CA ILE A 91 -2.77 -7.87 -15.83
C ILE A 91 -2.42 -8.72 -17.06
N MET A 92 -1.71 -9.81 -16.80
CA MET A 92 -1.37 -10.82 -17.81
C MET A 92 -2.43 -11.90 -17.88
N LEU A 93 -2.39 -12.68 -18.96
CA LEU A 93 -3.27 -13.84 -19.10
C LEU A 93 -3.03 -14.83 -17.94
N PRO A 94 -4.10 -15.36 -17.34
CA PRO A 94 -3.97 -16.42 -16.35
C PRO A 94 -3.41 -17.69 -17.01
N ASP A 95 -2.76 -18.54 -16.22
CA ASP A 95 -2.11 -19.76 -16.71
C ASP A 95 -3.05 -20.68 -17.50
N GLU A 96 -4.33 -20.71 -17.10
CA GLU A 96 -5.38 -21.47 -17.77
C GLU A 96 -5.64 -21.03 -19.23
N MET A 97 -5.34 -19.76 -19.55
CA MET A 97 -5.56 -19.17 -20.88
C MET A 97 -4.36 -19.30 -21.80
N LYS A 98 -3.20 -19.76 -21.29
CA LYS A 98 -1.96 -19.88 -22.10
C LYS A 98 -2.10 -20.85 -23.27
N THR A 99 -2.91 -21.90 -23.12
CA THR A 99 -3.17 -22.85 -24.22
C THR A 99 -4.01 -22.23 -25.32
N VAL A 100 -5.04 -21.44 -24.94
CA VAL A 100 -5.89 -20.70 -25.89
C VAL A 100 -5.08 -19.63 -26.62
N ASP A 101 -4.21 -18.91 -25.91
CA ASP A 101 -3.26 -17.94 -26.47
C ASP A 101 -2.38 -18.56 -27.54
N LYS A 102 -1.66 -19.64 -27.22
CA LYS A 102 -0.80 -20.33 -28.18
C LYS A 102 -1.54 -20.79 -29.44
N LEU A 103 -2.75 -21.34 -29.26
CA LEU A 103 -3.56 -21.82 -30.38
C LEU A 103 -4.03 -20.66 -31.28
N LEU A 104 -4.54 -19.59 -30.69
CA LEU A 104 -5.02 -18.43 -31.43
C LEU A 104 -3.87 -17.72 -32.15
N ARG A 105 -2.71 -17.56 -31.50
CA ARG A 105 -1.52 -17.00 -32.15
C ARG A 105 -1.01 -17.88 -33.28
N ALA A 106 -0.98 -19.20 -33.10
CA ALA A 106 -0.62 -20.14 -34.17
C ALA A 106 -1.60 -20.08 -35.36
N ALA A 107 -2.86 -19.73 -35.11
CA ALA A 107 -3.88 -19.50 -36.14
C ALA A 107 -3.85 -18.07 -36.75
N GLY A 108 -2.85 -17.25 -36.40
CA GLY A 108 -2.71 -15.87 -36.87
C GLY A 108 -3.70 -14.87 -36.22
N GLN A 109 -4.28 -15.22 -35.08
CA GLN A 109 -5.24 -14.40 -34.33
C GLN A 109 -4.55 -13.63 -33.17
N ASP A 110 -3.31 -13.17 -33.36
CA ASP A 110 -2.59 -12.38 -32.35
C ASP A 110 -3.38 -11.17 -31.87
N LYS A 111 -4.01 -10.45 -32.81
CA LYS A 111 -4.83 -9.26 -32.50
C LYS A 111 -5.95 -9.57 -31.51
N VAL A 112 -6.61 -10.73 -31.65
CA VAL A 112 -7.73 -11.11 -30.77
C VAL A 112 -7.24 -11.30 -29.33
N MET A 113 -6.03 -11.84 -29.17
CA MET A 113 -5.44 -12.05 -27.87
C MET A 113 -4.90 -10.76 -27.25
N ASP A 114 -4.30 -9.90 -28.06
CA ASP A 114 -3.82 -8.59 -27.62
C ASP A 114 -4.99 -7.66 -27.25
N ASP A 115 -6.09 -7.68 -28.03
CA ASP A 115 -7.34 -6.99 -27.71
C ASP A 115 -7.93 -7.51 -26.39
N PHE A 116 -7.82 -8.82 -26.12
CA PHE A 116 -8.28 -9.41 -24.87
C PHE A 116 -7.48 -8.93 -23.66
N VAL A 117 -6.14 -8.98 -23.72
CA VAL A 117 -5.29 -8.42 -22.67
C VAL A 117 -5.59 -6.94 -22.46
N THR A 118 -5.76 -6.17 -23.54
CA THR A 118 -6.12 -4.76 -23.49
C THR A 118 -7.46 -4.54 -22.79
N SER A 119 -8.50 -5.29 -23.16
CA SER A 119 -9.84 -5.18 -22.56
C SER A 119 -9.85 -5.47 -21.05
N MET A 120 -9.07 -6.47 -20.61
CA MET A 120 -8.98 -6.85 -19.21
C MET A 120 -8.29 -5.76 -18.38
N ASN A 121 -7.19 -5.20 -18.88
CA ASN A 121 -6.51 -4.08 -18.22
C ASN A 121 -7.38 -2.83 -18.20
N ARG A 122 -8.07 -2.51 -19.31
CA ARG A 122 -9.02 -1.39 -19.40
C ARG A 122 -10.16 -1.52 -18.39
N ALA A 123 -10.70 -2.73 -18.23
CA ALA A 123 -11.75 -2.98 -17.25
C ALA A 123 -11.25 -2.86 -15.81
N ALA A 124 -10.02 -3.29 -15.53
CA ALA A 124 -9.40 -3.05 -14.23
C ALA A 124 -9.25 -1.56 -13.95
N GLU A 125 -8.72 -0.78 -14.91
CA GLU A 125 -8.61 0.68 -14.82
C GLU A 125 -9.97 1.34 -14.52
N GLN A 126 -11.05 0.85 -15.14
CA GLN A 126 -12.41 1.36 -14.88
C GLN A 126 -12.98 0.94 -13.52
N ALA A 127 -12.59 -0.21 -12.98
CA ALA A 127 -13.06 -0.71 -11.70
C ALA A 127 -12.32 -0.08 -10.51
N VAL A 128 -11.06 0.34 -10.70
CA VAL A 128 -10.20 0.88 -9.62
C VAL A 128 -10.79 2.07 -8.87
N PRO A 129 -11.42 3.08 -9.52
CA PRO A 129 -12.05 4.16 -8.77
C PRO A 129 -13.15 3.71 -7.82
N GLN A 130 -13.86 2.61 -8.14
CA GLN A 130 -14.98 2.12 -7.34
C GLN A 130 -14.53 1.41 -6.06
N VAL A 131 -13.27 0.97 -5.98
CA VAL A 131 -12.74 0.25 -4.80
C VAL A 131 -12.19 1.21 -3.75
N SER A 132 -12.13 2.51 -4.04
CA SER A 132 -11.60 3.54 -3.14
C SER A 132 -12.30 3.52 -1.78
N ASP A 133 -13.63 3.52 -1.79
CA ASP A 133 -14.43 3.51 -0.57
C ASP A 133 -14.11 2.32 0.32
N ILE A 134 -13.86 1.12 -0.25
CA ILE A 134 -13.52 -0.08 0.52
C ILE A 134 -12.22 0.12 1.33
N PHE A 135 -11.19 0.70 0.71
CA PHE A 135 -9.91 0.90 1.38
C PHE A 135 -9.96 2.04 2.40
N VAL A 136 -10.65 3.13 2.10
CA VAL A 136 -10.84 4.26 3.04
C VAL A 136 -11.61 3.78 4.28
N ASP A 137 -12.68 3.03 4.07
CA ASP A 137 -13.45 2.41 5.15
C ASP A 137 -12.59 1.50 6.01
N GLU A 138 -11.76 0.66 5.39
CA GLU A 138 -10.89 -0.27 6.10
C GLU A 138 -9.80 0.45 6.92
N ILE A 139 -9.20 1.52 6.39
CA ILE A 139 -8.24 2.35 7.12
C ILE A 139 -8.90 3.04 8.32
N SER A 140 -10.15 3.49 8.15
CA SER A 140 -10.91 4.12 9.24
C SER A 140 -11.15 3.14 10.40
N LYS A 141 -11.47 1.88 10.08
CA LYS A 141 -11.77 0.80 11.04
C LYS A 141 -10.53 0.18 11.69
N MET A 142 -9.34 0.37 11.11
CA MET A 142 -8.07 -0.19 11.58
C MET A 142 -7.81 0.13 13.07
N SER A 143 -7.46 -0.86 13.89
CA SER A 143 -7.15 -0.60 15.30
C SER A 143 -5.71 -0.10 15.48
N LEU A 144 -5.41 0.47 16.66
CA LEU A 144 -4.03 0.83 17.04
C LEU A 144 -3.09 -0.38 16.96
N ARG A 145 -3.58 -1.57 17.33
CA ARG A 145 -2.81 -2.81 17.30
C ARG A 145 -2.48 -3.25 15.87
N ASP A 146 -3.43 -3.10 14.95
CA ASP A 146 -3.23 -3.42 13.54
C ASP A 146 -2.22 -2.46 12.90
N ALA A 147 -2.34 -1.15 13.19
CA ALA A 147 -1.38 -0.14 12.76
C ALA A 147 0.04 -0.43 13.28
N GLN A 148 0.18 -0.81 14.55
CA GLN A 148 1.47 -1.24 15.11
C GLN A 148 1.99 -2.52 14.45
N GLY A 149 1.12 -3.47 14.16
CA GLY A 149 1.45 -4.71 13.45
C GLY A 149 1.96 -4.45 12.03
N ILE A 150 1.38 -3.47 11.33
CA ILE A 150 1.86 -3.03 10.02
C ILE A 150 3.22 -2.36 10.14
N LEU A 151 3.39 -1.45 11.10
CA LEU A 151 4.65 -0.71 11.29
C LEU A 151 5.83 -1.62 11.67
N ALA A 152 5.60 -2.61 12.53
CA ALA A 152 6.61 -3.55 13.00
C ALA A 152 6.71 -4.82 12.12
N GLY A 153 5.86 -4.93 11.09
CA GLY A 153 5.74 -6.10 10.24
C GLY A 153 6.79 -6.17 9.12
N SER A 154 6.64 -7.15 8.25
CA SER A 154 7.41 -7.26 7.00
C SER A 154 7.00 -6.17 6.00
N ASP A 155 7.78 -6.03 4.92
CA ASP A 155 7.50 -5.12 3.80
C ASP A 155 6.10 -5.32 3.18
N THR A 156 5.47 -6.50 3.40
CA THR A 156 4.14 -6.84 2.89
C THR A 156 3.02 -6.64 3.91
N ALA A 157 3.31 -6.25 5.15
CA ALA A 157 2.34 -6.28 6.25
C ALA A 157 1.06 -5.47 5.97
N ALA A 158 1.19 -4.29 5.35
CA ALA A 158 0.04 -3.48 4.94
C ALA A 158 -0.80 -4.20 3.87
N THR A 159 -0.15 -4.77 2.85
CA THR A 159 -0.80 -5.53 1.78
C THR A 159 -1.52 -6.76 2.32
N ASP A 160 -0.90 -7.48 3.26
CA ASP A 160 -1.46 -8.68 3.86
C ASP A 160 -2.67 -8.35 4.74
N TYR A 161 -2.62 -7.24 5.48
CA TYR A 161 -3.75 -6.70 6.23
C TYR A 161 -4.94 -6.41 5.31
N PHE A 162 -4.74 -5.62 4.27
CA PHE A 162 -5.82 -5.30 3.33
C PHE A 162 -6.34 -6.55 2.63
N ARG A 163 -5.46 -7.45 2.16
CA ARG A 163 -5.87 -8.73 1.55
C ARG A 163 -6.80 -9.51 2.49
N LYS A 164 -6.50 -9.55 3.78
CA LYS A 164 -7.33 -10.28 4.74
C LYS A 164 -8.71 -9.64 4.92
N ASN A 165 -8.79 -8.31 4.96
CA ASN A 165 -10.01 -7.61 5.37
C ASN A 165 -10.88 -7.13 4.21
N THR A 166 -10.30 -6.85 3.03
CA THR A 166 -11.05 -6.26 1.89
C THR A 166 -11.33 -7.23 0.75
N SER A 167 -10.63 -8.38 0.67
CA SER A 167 -10.72 -9.27 -0.50
C SER A 167 -12.13 -9.75 -0.83
N ALA A 168 -12.97 -10.00 0.17
CA ALA A 168 -14.33 -10.48 -0.04
C ALA A 168 -15.19 -9.41 -0.74
N GLU A 169 -15.20 -8.19 -0.20
CA GLU A 169 -15.93 -7.05 -0.76
C GLU A 169 -15.37 -6.66 -2.14
N LEU A 170 -14.04 -6.64 -2.27
CA LEU A 170 -13.35 -6.37 -3.52
C LEU A 170 -13.76 -7.36 -4.62
N THR A 171 -13.80 -8.66 -4.29
CA THR A 171 -14.22 -9.70 -5.23
C THR A 171 -15.66 -9.52 -5.65
N GLN A 172 -16.56 -9.21 -4.71
CA GLN A 172 -17.96 -8.98 -5.01
C GLN A 172 -18.17 -7.78 -5.94
N LEU A 173 -17.43 -6.69 -5.71
CA LEU A 173 -17.53 -5.46 -6.48
C LEU A 173 -16.91 -5.60 -7.88
N ILE A 174 -15.70 -6.17 -7.97
CA ILE A 174 -14.94 -6.24 -9.24
C ILE A 174 -15.47 -7.31 -10.20
N LYS A 175 -15.99 -8.44 -9.69
CA LYS A 175 -16.43 -9.58 -10.52
C LYS A 175 -17.33 -9.21 -11.71
N PRO A 176 -18.39 -8.39 -11.57
CA PRO A 176 -19.21 -8.01 -12.72
C PRO A 176 -18.46 -7.19 -13.78
N HIS A 177 -17.49 -6.35 -13.37
CA HIS A 177 -16.66 -5.58 -14.29
C HIS A 177 -15.72 -6.48 -15.10
N VAL A 178 -15.11 -7.47 -14.44
CA VAL A 178 -14.29 -8.49 -15.12
C VAL A 178 -15.13 -9.31 -16.09
N ASN A 179 -16.32 -9.76 -15.69
CA ASN A 179 -17.21 -10.50 -16.57
C ASN A 179 -17.57 -9.70 -17.84
N THR A 180 -17.90 -8.42 -17.67
CA THR A 180 -18.21 -7.52 -18.80
C THR A 180 -17.02 -7.40 -19.75
N ALA A 181 -15.81 -7.25 -19.21
CA ALA A 181 -14.57 -7.20 -20.00
C ALA A 181 -14.35 -8.49 -20.80
N MET A 182 -14.59 -9.63 -20.17
CA MET A 182 -14.45 -10.94 -20.81
C MET A 182 -15.49 -11.12 -21.92
N GLU A 183 -16.73 -10.71 -21.72
CA GLU A 183 -17.81 -10.82 -22.71
C GLU A 183 -17.60 -9.93 -23.95
N GLN A 184 -16.95 -8.79 -23.81
CA GLN A 184 -16.65 -7.88 -24.93
C GLN A 184 -15.64 -8.47 -25.92
N THR A 185 -14.97 -9.57 -25.57
CA THR A 185 -13.95 -10.18 -26.42
C THR A 185 -14.35 -11.57 -26.88
N GLN A 186 -13.96 -11.91 -28.11
CA GLN A 186 -14.28 -13.20 -28.69
C GLN A 186 -13.51 -14.36 -28.01
N VAL A 187 -12.45 -14.05 -27.25
CA VAL A 187 -11.61 -15.01 -26.52
C VAL A 187 -12.43 -15.86 -25.54
N THR A 188 -13.46 -15.31 -24.92
CA THR A 188 -14.35 -16.05 -24.01
C THR A 188 -15.08 -17.20 -24.71
N ASN A 189 -15.47 -17.01 -25.98
CA ASN A 189 -16.14 -18.07 -26.76
C ASN A 189 -15.15 -19.20 -27.10
N TYR A 190 -13.91 -18.86 -27.47
CA TYR A 190 -12.86 -19.84 -27.72
C TYR A 190 -12.51 -20.64 -26.46
N TYR A 191 -12.43 -19.98 -25.29
CA TYR A 191 -12.19 -20.67 -24.02
C TYR A 191 -13.33 -21.61 -23.65
N LYS A 192 -14.59 -21.19 -23.76
CA LYS A 192 -15.76 -22.06 -23.51
C LYS A 192 -15.76 -23.27 -24.45
N SER A 193 -15.44 -23.06 -25.73
CA SER A 193 -15.36 -24.15 -26.71
C SER A 193 -14.23 -25.13 -26.38
N LEU A 194 -13.02 -24.64 -26.10
CA LEU A 194 -11.88 -25.49 -25.74
C LEU A 194 -12.13 -26.28 -24.45
N THR A 195 -12.63 -25.61 -23.40
CA THR A 195 -12.92 -26.27 -22.13
C THR A 195 -14.06 -27.29 -22.24
N SER A 196 -15.07 -27.03 -23.09
CA SER A 196 -16.12 -28.02 -23.37
C SER A 196 -15.57 -29.25 -24.10
N MET A 197 -14.70 -29.05 -25.09
CA MET A 197 -14.02 -30.16 -25.78
C MET A 197 -13.11 -30.94 -24.83
N VAL A 198 -12.27 -30.26 -24.04
CA VAL A 198 -11.37 -30.92 -23.08
C VAL A 198 -12.18 -31.72 -22.05
N LYS A 199 -13.24 -31.14 -21.46
CA LYS A 199 -14.12 -31.87 -20.53
C LYS A 199 -14.81 -33.06 -21.20
N GLN A 200 -15.22 -32.90 -22.46
CA GLN A 200 -15.80 -34.00 -23.23
C GLN A 200 -14.76 -35.11 -23.47
N TYR A 201 -13.54 -34.78 -23.88
CA TYR A 201 -12.43 -35.74 -24.06
C TYR A 201 -11.95 -36.39 -22.76
N ASP A 202 -11.93 -35.66 -21.65
CA ASP A 202 -11.61 -36.17 -20.32
C ASP A 202 -12.72 -37.12 -19.82
N SER A 203 -13.99 -36.81 -20.12
CA SER A 203 -15.13 -37.72 -19.87
C SER A 203 -15.08 -39.01 -20.70
N PHE A 204 -14.41 -38.98 -21.86
CA PHE A 204 -14.15 -40.17 -22.67
C PHE A 204 -12.97 -41.03 -22.15
N GLY A 205 -12.32 -40.63 -21.05
CA GLY A 205 -11.28 -41.44 -20.39
C GLY A 205 -9.99 -41.63 -21.20
N LEU A 206 -9.83 -40.90 -22.31
CA LEU A 206 -8.72 -41.09 -23.24
C LEU A 206 -7.40 -40.50 -22.73
N MET A 207 -7.41 -39.61 -21.73
CA MET A 207 -6.18 -39.04 -21.16
C MET A 207 -5.47 -40.01 -20.18
N LYS A 208 -6.22 -40.94 -19.56
CA LYS A 208 -5.66 -42.00 -18.69
C LYS A 208 -4.97 -43.11 -19.49
N SER A 209 -5.25 -43.23 -20.79
CA SER A 209 -4.65 -44.25 -21.67
C SER A 209 -3.31 -43.82 -22.27
N TYR A 210 -2.96 -42.52 -22.25
CA TYR A 210 -1.71 -42.01 -22.85
C TYR A 210 -0.65 -41.61 -21.82
N LEU A 211 -1.04 -41.35 -20.57
CA LEU A 211 -0.11 -41.25 -19.44
C LEU A 211 -0.15 -42.58 -18.72
N GLY A 212 0.73 -43.49 -19.13
CA GLY A 212 0.85 -44.83 -18.57
C GLY A 212 0.81 -44.79 -17.04
N ASP A 213 -0.01 -45.70 -16.51
CA ASP A 213 -0.10 -46.06 -15.10
C ASP A 213 1.31 -46.21 -14.49
N THR A 214 1.74 -45.24 -13.70
CA THR A 214 2.78 -45.42 -12.70
C THR A 214 2.18 -45.00 -11.36
N ALA A 215 1.37 -45.90 -10.82
CA ALA A 215 1.19 -46.05 -9.38
C ALA A 215 2.52 -46.38 -8.69
#